data_AF-A0A9X7SAS9-F1
#
_entry.id   AF-A0A9X7SAS9-F1
#
_cell.length_a   1.000
_cell.length_b   1.000
_cell.length_c   1.000
_cell.angle_alpha   90.00
_cell.angle_beta   90.00
_cell.angle_gamma   90.00
#
_symmetry.space_group_name_H-M   'P 1'
#
loop_
_entity.id
_entity.type
_entity.pdbx_description
1 polymer ?
#
loop_
_entity_poly.entity_id
_entity_poly.type
_entity_poly.pdbx_seq_one_letter_code
_entity_poly.pdbx_strand_id
1 'polypeptide(L)'
;MKPRKYPYSGRQGLTRNGLPRFIQLGNIAIDSKLINNIETFEWVGPNETVIHLKIPKFFAYEEKQISVQLKLGQVLKILNRF
;
A
#
# COMPACT_ATOMS: atom_id res chain seq x y z
N MET A 1 -21.34 18.74 43.90
CA MET A 1 -21.02 18.04 42.63
C MET A 1 -20.12 16.85 42.94
N LYS A 2 -20.42 15.64 42.43
CA LYS A 2 -19.52 14.49 42.55
C LYS A 2 -18.70 14.34 41.24
N PRO A 3 -17.37 14.19 41.29
CA PRO A 3 -16.56 13.98 40.10
C PRO A 3 -16.86 12.63 39.46
N ARG A 4 -16.85 12.56 38.13
CA ARG A 4 -17.02 11.30 37.36
C ARG A 4 -15.86 10.35 37.68
N LYS A 5 -16.16 9.07 37.91
CA LYS A 5 -15.19 8.01 38.27
C LYS A 5 -14.04 7.85 37.27
N TYR A 6 -14.26 8.19 35.99
CA TYR A 6 -13.23 8.24 34.95
C TYR A 6 -13.42 9.49 34.09
N PRO A 7 -12.79 10.63 34.44
CA PRO A 7 -12.99 11.89 33.71
C PRO A 7 -12.37 11.88 32.30
N TYR A 8 -11.58 10.87 31.95
CA TYR A 8 -10.86 10.76 30.67
C TYR A 8 -11.21 9.51 29.85
N SER A 9 -12.17 8.68 30.30
CA SER A 9 -12.58 7.47 29.56
C SER A 9 -13.37 7.76 28.27
N GLY A 10 -13.63 9.03 27.99
CA GLY A 10 -14.28 9.50 26.76
C GLY A 10 -13.31 9.96 25.67
N ARG A 11 -11.99 9.81 25.84
CA ARG A 11 -11.08 9.97 24.69
C ARG A 11 -11.36 8.80 23.74
N GLN A 12 -12.19 9.05 22.73
CA GLN A 12 -12.10 8.34 21.46
C GLN A 12 -10.62 8.42 21.10
N GLY A 13 -9.90 7.31 21.27
CA GLY A 13 -8.54 7.21 20.77
C GLY A 13 -8.64 7.65 19.33
N LEU A 14 -8.01 8.76 18.99
CA LEU A 14 -7.92 9.22 17.62
C LEU A 14 -7.35 8.02 16.88
N THR A 15 -8.21 7.22 16.26
CA THR A 15 -7.81 6.28 15.25
C THR A 15 -7.12 7.21 14.29
N ARG A 16 -5.78 7.19 14.30
CA ARG A 16 -4.99 7.81 13.26
C ARG A 16 -5.48 7.10 12.01
N ASN A 17 -6.52 7.64 11.38
CA ASN A 17 -6.73 7.56 9.96
C ASN A 17 -5.51 8.31 9.41
N GLY A 18 -4.35 7.66 9.52
CA GLY A 18 -3.06 8.23 9.24
C GLY A 18 -3.04 8.61 7.78
N LEU A 19 -2.20 9.59 7.46
CA LEU A 19 -1.86 9.88 6.07
C LEU A 19 -1.59 8.56 5.32
N PRO A 20 -2.03 8.43 4.06
CA PRO A 20 -1.81 7.22 3.27
C PRO A 20 -0.31 6.88 3.30
N ARG A 21 -0.01 5.63 3.65
CA ARG A 21 1.37 5.16 3.75
C ARG A 21 1.81 4.76 2.35
N PHE A 22 2.67 5.56 1.75
CA PHE A 22 3.26 5.22 0.46
C PHE A 22 4.51 4.36 0.63
N ILE A 23 4.68 3.42 -0.28
CA ILE A 23 5.89 2.61 -0.44
C ILE A 23 6.59 3.07 -1.69
N GLN A 24 7.83 3.49 -1.54
CA GLN A 24 8.67 3.87 -2.65
C GLN A 24 9.27 2.62 -3.32
N LEU A 25 9.01 2.49 -4.62
CA LEU A 25 9.60 1.51 -5.51
C LEU A 25 10.39 2.26 -6.58
N GLY A 26 11.64 2.59 -6.26
CA GLY A 26 12.52 3.35 -7.16
C GLY A 26 12.02 4.78 -7.35
N ASN A 27 11.62 5.10 -8.59
CA ASN A 27 11.07 6.40 -8.98
C ASN A 27 9.54 6.51 -8.83
N ILE A 28 8.85 5.44 -8.43
CA ILE A 28 7.39 5.40 -8.27
C ILE A 28 7.06 5.17 -6.80
N ALA A 29 5.95 5.76 -6.33
CA ALA A 29 5.41 5.49 -5.01
C ALA A 29 4.01 4.87 -5.14
N ILE A 30 3.76 3.77 -4.43
CA ILE A 30 2.48 3.05 -4.42
C ILE A 30 1.85 3.21 -3.04
N ASP A 31 0.54 3.46 -2.98
CA ASP A 31 -0.19 3.43 -1.71
C ASP A 31 -0.18 2.00 -1.15
N SER A 32 0.17 1.85 0.12
CA SER A 32 0.15 0.57 0.83
C SER A 32 -1.13 -0.23 0.65
N LYS A 33 -2.28 0.45 0.47
CA LYS A 33 -3.57 -0.21 0.23
C LYS A 33 -3.64 -0.93 -1.11
N LEU A 34 -2.89 -0.48 -2.11
CA LEU A 34 -2.86 -1.07 -3.45
C LEU A 34 -2.01 -2.33 -3.54
N ILE A 35 -1.17 -2.63 -2.54
CA ILE A 35 -0.36 -3.87 -2.50
C ILE A 35 -1.26 -5.10 -2.57
N ASN A 36 -2.40 -5.08 -1.87
CA ASN A 36 -3.35 -6.19 -1.84
C ASN A 36 -3.97 -6.49 -3.21
N ASN A 37 -3.87 -5.54 -4.16
CA ASN A 37 -4.41 -5.66 -5.51
C ASN A 37 -3.33 -6.08 -6.52
N ILE A 38 -2.10 -6.37 -6.08
CA ILE A 38 -1.06 -6.88 -6.97
C ILE A 38 -1.40 -8.33 -7.34
N GLU A 39 -1.54 -8.60 -8.64
CA GLU A 39 -1.86 -9.92 -9.15
C GLU A 39 -0.58 -10.65 -9.56
N THR A 40 0.27 -10.01 -10.36
CA THR A 40 1.51 -10.60 -10.86
C THR A 40 2.65 -9.58 -11.00
N PHE A 41 3.88 -10.10 -11.01
CA PHE A 41 5.08 -9.35 -11.35
C PHE A 41 5.68 -9.95 -12.61
N GLU A 42 6.11 -9.10 -13.53
CA GLU A 42 6.73 -9.49 -14.77
C GLU A 42 8.14 -8.90 -14.84
N TRP A 43 9.12 -9.76 -15.12
CA TRP A 43 10.50 -9.34 -15.29
C TRP A 43 10.77 -9.05 -16.76
N VAL A 44 10.82 -7.77 -17.11
CA VAL A 44 10.95 -7.31 -18.50
C VAL A 44 12.41 -7.08 -18.89
N GLY A 45 13.25 -6.64 -17.95
CA GLY A 45 14.63 -6.31 -18.24
C GLY A 45 15.55 -6.32 -17.02
N PRO A 46 16.87 -6.15 -17.20
CA PRO A 46 17.85 -6.32 -16.14
C PRO A 46 17.64 -5.39 -14.94
N ASN A 47 16.98 -4.24 -15.12
CA ASN A 47 16.61 -3.30 -14.05
C ASN A 47 15.14 -2.84 -14.17
N GLU A 48 14.29 -3.61 -14.83
CA GLU A 48 12.90 -3.22 -15.06
C GLU A 48 11.94 -4.35 -14.70
N THR A 49 10.95 -4.01 -13.90
CA THR A 49 9.89 -4.92 -13.44
C THR A 49 8.54 -4.26 -13.68
N VAL A 50 7.64 -4.97 -14.33
CA VAL A 50 6.25 -4.52 -14.50
C VAL A 50 5.39 -5.16 -13.42
N ILE A 51 4.60 -4.35 -12.75
CA ILE A 51 3.64 -4.77 -11.72
C ILE A 51 2.25 -4.70 -12.33
N HIS A 52 1.54 -5.83 -12.33
CA HIS A 52 0.15 -5.92 -12.77
C HIS A 52 -0.77 -5.80 -11.55
N LEU A 53 -1.60 -4.76 -11.55
CA LEU A 53 -2.56 -4.46 -10.51
C LEU A 53 -3.97 -4.74 -11.00
N LYS A 54 -4.75 -5.43 -10.19
CA LYS A 54 -6.17 -5.70 -10.44
C LYS A 54 -7.02 -5.03 -9.38
N ILE A 55 -7.43 -3.80 -9.65
CA ILE A 55 -8.16 -2.96 -8.68
C ILE A 55 -9.65 -3.28 -8.78
N PRO A 56 -10.31 -3.73 -7.70
CA PRO A 56 -11.75 -3.99 -7.72
C PRO A 56 -12.53 -2.68 -7.87
N LYS A 57 -13.45 -2.65 -8.84
CA LYS A 57 -14.53 -1.67 -8.99
C LYS A 57 -15.87 -2.35 -8.71
N PHE A 58 -16.92 -1.56 -8.48
CA PHE A 58 -18.25 -2.01 -8.04
C PHE A 58 -18.77 -3.32 -8.66
N PHE A 59 -18.52 -3.58 -9.95
CA PHE A 59 -18.89 -4.84 -10.63
C PHE A 59 -17.83 -5.35 -11.63
N ALA A 60 -16.61 -4.82 -11.59
CA ALA A 60 -15.57 -5.15 -12.56
C ALA A 60 -14.18 -5.00 -11.93
N TYR A 61 -13.15 -5.42 -12.65
CA TYR A 61 -11.76 -5.16 -12.26
C TYR A 61 -11.15 -4.15 -13.23
N GLU A 62 -10.41 -3.18 -12.70
CA GLU A 62 -9.56 -2.31 -13.49
C GLU A 62 -8.13 -2.86 -13.45
N GLU A 63 -7.64 -3.30 -14.60
CA GLU A 63 -6.25 -3.73 -14.77
C GLU A 63 -5.37 -2.51 -15.01
N LYS A 64 -4.28 -2.40 -14.24
CA LYS A 64 -3.25 -1.37 -14.40
C LYS A 64 -1.88 -1.99 -14.42
N GLN A 65 -1.01 -1.43 -15.22
CA GLN A 65 0.39 -1.83 -15.33
C GLN A 65 1.27 -0.69 -14.88
N ILE A 66 2.27 -1.00 -14.05
CA ILE A 66 3.25 -0.03 -13.57
C ILE A 66 4.64 -0.58 -13.89
N SER A 67 5.39 0.15 -14.73
CA SER A 67 6.80 -0.14 -14.97
C SER A 67 7.68 0.51 -13.90
N VAL A 68 8.42 -0.31 -13.17
CA VAL A 68 9.34 0.13 -12.12
C VAL A 68 10.77 -0.12 -12.57
N GLN A 69 11.62 0.90 -12.47
CA GLN A 69 13.06 0.82 -12.77
C GLN A 69 13.85 0.16 -11.62
N LEU A 70 13.42 -1.03 -11.19
CA LEU A 70 14.13 -1.86 -10.22
C LEU A 70 14.13 -3.32 -10.68
N LYS A 71 15.14 -4.06 -10.19
CA LYS A 71 15.19 -5.52 -10.34
C LYS A 71 14.04 -6.17 -9.57
N LEU A 72 13.47 -7.25 -10.12
CA LEU A 72 12.38 -8.00 -9.49
C LEU A 72 12.71 -8.38 -8.04
N GLY A 73 13.91 -8.92 -7.79
CA GLY A 73 14.33 -9.29 -6.43
C GLY A 73 14.42 -8.10 -5.46
N GLN A 74 14.76 -6.90 -5.94
CA GLN A 74 14.77 -5.69 -5.11
C GLN A 74 13.35 -5.23 -4.79
N VAL A 75 12.46 -5.24 -5.79
CA VAL A 75 11.03 -4.91 -5.60
C VAL A 75 10.40 -5.83 -4.56
N LEU A 76 10.57 -7.14 -4.70
CA LEU A 76 10.05 -8.13 -3.76
C LEU A 76 10.65 -7.94 -2.35
N LYS A 77 11.94 -7.64 -2.25
CA LYS A 77 12.58 -7.37 -0.94
C LYS A 77 12.02 -6.14 -0.25
N ILE A 78 11.64 -5.10 -1.01
CA ILE A 78 10.99 -3.90 -0.45
C ILE A 78 9.58 -4.25 0.00
N LEU A 79 8.78 -4.88 -0.87
CA LEU A 79 7.39 -5.22 -0.57
C LEU A 79 7.26 -6.18 0.61
N ASN A 80 8.10 -7.22 0.70
CA ASN A 80 8.09 -8.17 1.81
C ASN A 80 8.51 -7.58 3.16
N ARG A 81 9.05 -6.35 3.20
CA ARG A 81 9.39 -5.66 4.45
C ARG A 81 8.15 -5.02 5.10
N PHE A 82 7.09 -4.79 4.32
CA PHE A 82 5.85 -4.14 4.76
C PHE A 82 4.74 -5.16 4.99
#